data_AF-A0A970H0S2-F1
#
_entry.id   AF-A0A970H0S2-F1
#
_cell.length_a   1.000
_cell.length_b   1.000
_cell.length_c   1.000
_cell.angle_alpha   90.00
_cell.angle_beta   90.00
_cell.angle_gamma   90.00
#
_symmetry.space_group_name_H-M   'P 1'
#
loop_
_entity.id
_entity.type
_entity.pdbx_description
1 polymer ?
#
loop_
_entity_poly.entity_id
_entity_poly.type
_entity_poly.pdbx_seq_one_letter_code
_entity_poly.pdbx_strand_id
1 'polypeptide(L)'
;MEHWYKIATPRKEVREGRSFNPDEFAIHLEQVIGKTAPEDYREPRLFFARTCFTRALREHAGMVLRRLSGETANTAPVMTLITQFGGGKTHTLTTLYHLATTGAKAVEFQGVDGLLKEAGIGAVPQARVAAFVGNAWDPKEGRETPWIDIARQLAGDKGVKELGAAAKTTPPGTEALGRVFQAADGPVLILFDEVLNYLNRHRGMADQFHAFIQNLTVATTGITRGAAVISLPRSQVEMTDWDMQWQDKITKVVRRVAKDLIANDETEISEVVRRRLFEDIGSDRVRKSVAKAYADWCFERRAQLPPEWTAVDTSATEAKAREYLRGRFETCYPFHPATLSVFQRKWQALSQYQQTRGTLAMLAQWISWAYRTGFTEARREPLITLGSAPLDVPEFRSVVIGQLGESRLVAAIDADISGAQSHARALDADTKGALKN
;
A
#
# COMPACT_ATOMS: atom_id res chain seq x y z
N MET A 1 11.50 -13.57 29.18
CA MET A 1 11.59 -13.23 27.75
C MET A 1 12.16 -11.82 27.67
N GLU A 2 13.02 -11.55 26.70
CA GLU A 2 13.51 -10.18 26.48
C GLU A 2 12.39 -9.27 25.96
N HIS A 3 12.52 -7.98 26.25
CA HIS A 3 11.54 -6.96 25.88
C HIS A 3 11.68 -6.63 24.40
N TRP A 4 10.58 -6.27 23.73
CA TRP A 4 10.60 -6.07 22.28
C TRP A 4 11.62 -5.02 21.84
N TYR A 5 11.78 -3.92 22.59
CA TYR A 5 12.69 -2.82 22.24
C TYR A 5 14.19 -3.16 22.35
N LYS A 6 14.54 -4.28 23.00
CA LYS A 6 15.91 -4.79 23.04
C LYS A 6 16.25 -5.68 21.85
N ILE A 7 15.23 -6.20 21.17
CA ILE A 7 15.34 -7.17 20.08
C ILE A 7 15.04 -6.51 18.74
N ALA A 8 13.87 -5.86 18.64
CA ALA A 8 13.41 -5.20 17.45
C ALA A 8 13.89 -3.75 17.45
N THR A 9 14.58 -3.41 16.37
CA THR A 9 15.19 -2.10 16.15
C THR A 9 14.33 -1.33 15.15
N PRO A 10 13.57 -0.29 15.59
CA PRO A 10 12.84 0.58 14.66
C PRO A 10 13.82 1.27 13.73
N ARG A 11 13.39 1.68 12.54
CA ARG A 11 14.25 2.45 11.62
C ARG A 11 14.72 3.76 12.24
N LYS A 12 15.86 4.26 11.75
CA LYS A 12 16.52 5.46 12.27
C LYS A 12 15.56 6.65 12.38
N GLU A 13 14.79 6.94 11.33
CA GLU A 13 13.81 8.02 11.27
C GLU A 13 12.69 7.87 12.32
N VAL A 14 12.25 6.64 12.59
CA VAL A 14 11.25 6.33 13.63
C VAL A 14 11.86 6.52 15.02
N ARG A 15 13.09 6.04 15.26
CA ARG A 15 13.79 6.22 16.55
C ARG A 15 14.03 7.69 16.86
N GLU A 16 14.51 8.44 15.87
CA GLU A 16 14.83 9.87 15.99
C GLU A 16 13.57 10.75 16.05
N GLY A 17 12.41 10.23 15.64
CA GLY A 17 11.13 10.94 15.68
C GLY A 17 11.17 12.25 14.88
N ARG A 18 11.93 12.26 13.78
CA ARG A 18 12.24 13.47 12.99
C ARG A 18 11.00 14.07 12.33
N SER A 19 10.01 13.25 12.01
CA SER A 19 8.70 13.66 11.51
C SER A 19 7.81 12.42 11.43
N PHE A 20 6.52 12.58 11.78
CA PHE A 20 5.49 11.55 11.57
C PHE A 20 4.47 12.02 10.53
N ASN A 21 4.86 12.92 9.62
CA ASN A 21 3.95 13.42 8.60
C ASN A 21 3.53 12.26 7.67
N PRO A 22 2.21 11.98 7.52
CA PRO A 22 1.71 11.00 6.55
C PRO A 22 2.25 11.18 5.12
N ASP A 23 2.58 12.42 4.72
CA ASP A 23 3.11 12.75 3.40
C ASP A 23 4.49 12.15 3.15
N GLU A 24 5.30 11.89 4.18
CA GLU A 24 6.61 11.22 4.01
C GLU A 24 6.46 9.75 3.63
N PHE A 25 5.28 9.17 3.91
CA PHE A 25 4.91 7.83 3.47
C PHE A 25 4.21 7.84 2.10
N ALA A 26 3.98 9.01 1.51
CA ALA A 26 3.41 9.13 0.17
C ALA A 26 4.46 8.81 -0.90
N ILE A 27 4.01 8.11 -1.94
CA ILE A 27 4.79 7.89 -3.14
C ILE A 27 4.14 8.72 -4.23
N HIS A 28 4.99 9.43 -4.97
CA HIS A 28 4.62 10.27 -6.09
C HIS A 28 5.31 9.70 -7.34
N LEU A 29 4.56 9.07 -8.23
CA LEU A 29 5.12 8.38 -9.40
C LEU A 29 5.91 9.34 -10.29
N GLU A 30 5.43 10.57 -10.45
CA GLU A 30 6.10 11.63 -11.19
C GLU A 30 7.47 11.99 -10.60
N GLN A 31 7.61 11.97 -9.26
CA GLN A 31 8.87 12.26 -8.59
C GLN A 31 9.85 11.09 -8.72
N VAL A 32 9.35 9.85 -8.70
CA VAL A 32 10.17 8.65 -8.94
C VAL A 32 10.75 8.69 -10.36
N ILE A 33 9.90 8.94 -11.35
CA ILE A 33 10.29 9.02 -12.76
C ILE A 33 11.21 10.21 -13.00
N GLY A 34 10.90 11.36 -12.40
CA GLY A 34 11.69 12.59 -12.48
C GLY A 34 12.98 12.57 -11.65
N LYS A 35 13.26 11.48 -10.92
CA LYS A 35 14.41 11.31 -10.01
C LYS A 35 14.51 12.31 -8.87
N THR A 36 13.41 12.97 -8.52
CA THR A 36 13.29 13.95 -7.43
C THR A 36 12.70 13.36 -6.15
N ALA A 37 12.18 12.13 -6.20
CA ALA A 37 11.71 11.41 -5.01
C ALA A 37 12.89 11.07 -4.06
N PRO A 38 12.60 10.86 -2.76
CA PRO A 38 13.55 10.28 -1.81
C PRO A 38 14.21 9.00 -2.36
N GLU A 39 15.47 8.78 -1.98
CA GLU A 39 16.30 7.67 -2.46
C GLU A 39 15.61 6.30 -2.27
N ASP A 40 14.89 6.14 -1.16
CA ASP A 40 14.14 4.94 -0.82
C ASP A 40 13.02 4.58 -1.80
N TYR A 41 12.52 5.56 -2.56
CA TYR A 41 11.51 5.35 -3.60
C TYR A 41 12.10 5.34 -5.00
N ARG A 42 13.18 6.11 -5.22
CA ARG A 42 13.85 6.22 -6.51
C ARG A 42 14.74 5.01 -6.82
N GLU A 43 15.49 4.52 -5.84
CA GLU A 43 16.43 3.41 -6.04
C GLU A 43 15.71 2.06 -5.93
N PRO A 44 15.64 1.26 -7.01
CA PRO A 44 14.84 0.02 -7.01
C PRO A 44 15.21 -0.94 -5.88
N ARG A 45 16.51 -1.10 -5.60
CA ARG A 45 16.98 -2.02 -4.54
C ARG A 45 16.48 -1.62 -3.15
N LEU A 46 16.48 -0.32 -2.84
CA LEU A 46 15.99 0.21 -1.56
C LEU A 46 14.45 0.13 -1.50
N PHE A 47 13.79 0.45 -2.61
CA PHE A 47 12.35 0.33 -2.75
C PHE A 47 11.88 -1.10 -2.44
N PHE A 48 12.44 -2.10 -3.13
CA PHE A 48 12.06 -3.51 -2.96
C PHE A 48 12.42 -4.09 -1.60
N ALA A 49 13.50 -3.62 -0.97
CA ALA A 49 13.82 -4.00 0.42
C ALA A 49 12.70 -3.58 1.40
N ARG A 50 11.95 -2.52 1.07
CA ARG A 50 10.83 -1.99 1.88
C ARG A 50 9.45 -2.41 1.36
N THR A 51 9.38 -2.99 0.16
CA THR A 51 8.13 -3.44 -0.45
C THR A 51 7.65 -4.75 0.19
N CYS A 52 6.42 -4.73 0.68
CA CYS A 52 5.71 -5.95 1.04
C CYS A 52 5.00 -6.48 -0.22
N PHE A 53 5.36 -7.69 -0.66
CA PHE A 53 4.69 -8.35 -1.78
C PHE A 53 3.39 -8.98 -1.27
N THR A 54 2.38 -8.13 -1.05
CA THR A 54 1.01 -8.56 -0.72
C THR A 54 0.43 -9.39 -1.86
N ARG A 55 -0.62 -10.16 -1.56
CA ARG A 55 -1.31 -10.97 -2.57
C ARG A 55 -1.80 -10.11 -3.72
N ALA A 56 -2.43 -8.97 -3.44
CA ALA A 56 -2.90 -8.06 -4.49
C ALA A 56 -1.74 -7.50 -5.34
N LEU A 57 -0.61 -7.12 -4.72
CA LEU A 57 0.54 -6.65 -5.48
C LEU A 57 1.09 -7.76 -6.38
N ARG A 58 1.21 -8.98 -5.87
CA ARG A 58 1.67 -10.16 -6.64
C ARG A 58 0.75 -10.47 -7.82
N GLU A 59 -0.55 -10.50 -7.59
CA GLU A 59 -1.55 -10.80 -8.62
C GLU A 59 -1.57 -9.69 -9.70
N HIS A 60 -1.60 -8.41 -9.31
CA HIS A 60 -1.59 -7.30 -10.27
C HIS A 60 -0.27 -7.23 -11.04
N ALA A 61 0.88 -7.27 -10.34
CA ALA A 61 2.18 -7.24 -10.99
C ALA A 61 2.39 -8.46 -11.88
N GLY A 62 2.07 -9.66 -11.39
CA GLY A 62 2.16 -10.90 -12.15
C GLY A 62 1.33 -10.86 -13.43
N MET A 63 0.09 -10.37 -13.37
CA MET A 63 -0.75 -10.24 -14.57
C MET A 63 -0.15 -9.31 -15.63
N VAL A 64 0.41 -8.17 -15.20
CA VAL A 64 1.09 -7.22 -16.10
C VAL A 64 2.36 -7.85 -16.68
N LEU A 65 3.20 -8.48 -15.86
CA LEU A 65 4.46 -9.08 -16.32
C LEU A 65 4.23 -10.24 -17.30
N ARG A 66 3.22 -11.07 -17.05
CA ARG A 66 2.78 -12.12 -17.98
C ARG A 66 2.37 -11.53 -19.33
N ARG A 67 1.57 -10.46 -19.31
CA ARG A 67 1.16 -9.75 -20.52
C ARG A 67 2.35 -9.16 -21.27
N LEU A 68 3.31 -8.53 -20.58
CA LEU A 68 4.53 -8.00 -21.20
C LEU A 68 5.45 -9.11 -21.75
N SER A 69 5.36 -10.31 -21.19
CA SER A 69 6.04 -11.52 -21.67
C SER A 69 5.36 -12.15 -22.90
N GLY A 70 4.21 -11.63 -23.32
CA GLY A 70 3.45 -12.13 -24.48
C GLY A 70 2.40 -13.19 -24.13
N GLU A 71 2.20 -13.50 -22.85
CA GLU A 71 1.11 -14.37 -22.43
C GLU A 71 -0.23 -13.63 -22.53
N THR A 72 -1.19 -14.24 -23.19
CA THR A 72 -2.52 -13.64 -23.42
C THR A 72 -3.66 -14.40 -22.74
N ALA A 73 -3.38 -15.62 -22.27
CA ALA A 73 -4.36 -16.48 -21.60
C ALA A 73 -4.66 -15.97 -20.18
N ASN A 74 -5.91 -15.61 -19.90
CA ASN A 74 -6.37 -15.10 -18.60
C ASN A 74 -5.57 -13.88 -18.10
N THR A 75 -5.02 -13.08 -19.02
CA THR A 75 -4.29 -11.84 -18.70
C THR A 75 -4.99 -10.65 -19.31
N ALA A 76 -5.27 -9.67 -18.48
CA ALA A 76 -5.87 -8.42 -18.87
C ALA A 76 -4.88 -7.50 -19.60
N PRO A 77 -5.13 -7.05 -20.86
CA PRO A 77 -4.31 -6.00 -21.48
C PRO A 77 -4.44 -4.64 -20.79
N VAL A 78 -5.60 -4.34 -20.20
CA VAL A 78 -5.82 -3.11 -19.44
C VAL A 78 -6.37 -3.48 -18.08
N MET A 79 -5.92 -2.83 -17.02
CA MET A 79 -6.31 -3.15 -15.65
C MET A 79 -6.64 -1.87 -14.89
N THR A 80 -7.68 -1.91 -14.07
CA THR A 80 -7.92 -0.86 -13.08
C THR A 80 -7.36 -1.27 -11.73
N LEU A 81 -6.65 -0.35 -11.07
CA LEU A 81 -6.31 -0.47 -9.65
C LEU A 81 -7.35 0.28 -8.84
N ILE A 82 -8.24 -0.47 -8.19
CA ILE A 82 -9.15 0.04 -7.16
C ILE A 82 -8.73 -0.62 -5.85
N THR A 83 -7.84 0.03 -5.10
CA THR A 83 -7.39 -0.51 -3.80
C THR A 83 -8.27 0.02 -2.68
N GLN A 84 -8.69 -0.84 -1.74
CA GLN A 84 -9.35 -0.41 -0.49
C GLN A 84 -8.36 0.36 0.39
N PHE A 85 -7.10 -0.08 0.41
CA PHE A 85 -6.03 0.55 1.17
C PHE A 85 -5.48 1.78 0.43
N GLY A 86 -5.67 2.95 1.03
CA GLY A 86 -5.25 4.26 0.53
C GLY A 86 -3.73 4.47 0.49
N GLY A 87 -3.03 3.70 -0.34
CA GLY A 87 -1.56 3.78 -0.46
C GLY A 87 -0.94 2.74 -1.42
N GLY A 88 -1.74 1.79 -1.91
CA GLY A 88 -1.25 0.70 -2.76
C GLY A 88 -1.22 1.01 -4.27
N LYS A 89 -2.03 1.96 -4.77
CA LYS A 89 -2.10 2.25 -6.22
C LYS A 89 -0.78 2.76 -6.77
N THR A 90 -0.35 3.93 -6.31
CA THR A 90 0.93 4.52 -6.75
C THR A 90 2.12 3.63 -6.40
N HIS A 91 2.06 2.89 -5.28
CA HIS A 91 3.09 1.88 -4.96
C HIS A 91 3.13 0.72 -5.96
N THR A 92 1.98 0.23 -6.42
CA THR A 92 1.87 -0.81 -7.46
C THR A 92 2.37 -0.28 -8.80
N LEU A 93 1.97 0.93 -9.19
CA LEU A 93 2.48 1.58 -10.40
C LEU A 93 4.00 1.78 -10.35
N THR A 94 4.53 2.20 -9.20
CA THR A 94 5.98 2.36 -8.97
C THR A 94 6.71 1.02 -9.01
N THR A 95 6.12 -0.03 -8.45
CA THR A 95 6.64 -1.40 -8.55
C THR A 95 6.75 -1.83 -10.00
N LEU A 96 5.68 -1.67 -10.78
CA LEU A 96 5.66 -1.98 -12.20
C LEU A 96 6.67 -1.16 -13.00
N TYR A 97 6.80 0.13 -12.70
CA TYR A 97 7.79 1.01 -13.31
C TYR A 97 9.22 0.48 -13.07
N HIS A 98 9.59 0.20 -11.82
CA HIS A 98 10.93 -0.29 -11.48
C HIS A 98 11.23 -1.66 -12.10
N LEU A 99 10.26 -2.59 -12.10
CA LEU A 99 10.41 -3.89 -12.73
C LEU A 99 10.63 -3.74 -14.24
N ALA A 100 9.73 -3.04 -14.93
CA ALA A 100 9.74 -2.91 -16.39
C ALA A 100 10.94 -2.14 -16.93
N THR A 101 11.43 -1.13 -16.20
CA THR A 101 12.62 -0.36 -16.59
C THR A 101 13.92 -1.10 -16.29
N THR A 102 13.97 -1.90 -15.22
CA THR A 102 15.15 -2.72 -14.87
C THR A 102 15.27 -3.97 -15.74
N GLY A 103 14.15 -4.59 -16.12
CA GLY A 103 14.14 -5.84 -16.88
C GLY A 103 14.72 -7.02 -16.09
N ALA A 104 15.42 -7.93 -16.77
CA ALA A 104 15.84 -9.21 -16.21
C ALA A 104 16.65 -9.11 -14.90
N LYS A 105 17.42 -8.04 -14.70
CA LYS A 105 18.21 -7.81 -13.47
C LYS A 105 17.34 -7.60 -12.23
N ALA A 106 16.06 -7.30 -12.39
CA ALA A 106 15.14 -7.11 -11.27
C ALA A 106 14.99 -8.36 -10.38
N VAL A 107 15.34 -9.55 -10.88
CA VAL A 107 15.37 -10.79 -10.09
C VAL A 107 16.29 -10.71 -8.86
N GLU A 108 17.30 -9.82 -8.89
CA GLU A 108 18.20 -9.58 -7.76
C GLU A 108 17.54 -8.80 -6.62
N PHE A 109 16.39 -8.16 -6.88
CA PHE A 109 15.68 -7.41 -5.86
C PHE A 109 14.86 -8.34 -4.98
N GLN A 110 14.87 -8.05 -3.67
CA GLN A 110 14.20 -8.86 -2.66
C GLN A 110 12.72 -9.10 -3.01
N GLY A 111 12.32 -10.37 -3.07
CA GLY A 111 10.93 -10.79 -3.31
C GLY A 111 10.51 -10.91 -4.78
N VAL A 112 11.31 -10.42 -5.73
CA VAL A 112 10.99 -10.52 -7.16
C VAL A 112 11.08 -11.95 -7.68
N ASP A 113 12.01 -12.76 -7.18
CA ASP A 113 12.10 -14.18 -7.53
C ASP A 113 10.81 -14.96 -7.20
N GLY A 114 10.23 -14.67 -6.03
CA GLY A 114 8.95 -15.24 -5.59
C GLY A 114 7.80 -14.78 -6.47
N LEU A 115 7.77 -13.50 -6.84
CA LEU A 115 6.78 -12.96 -7.79
C LEU A 115 6.86 -13.67 -9.14
N LEU A 116 8.07 -13.87 -9.69
CA LEU A 116 8.28 -14.53 -10.98
C LEU A 116 7.80 -15.99 -10.96
N LYS A 117 8.15 -16.73 -9.90
CA LYS A 117 7.70 -18.13 -9.71
C LYS A 117 6.17 -18.24 -9.66
N GLU A 118 5.53 -17.36 -8.91
CA GLU A 118 4.07 -17.33 -8.77
C GLU A 118 3.36 -16.91 -10.08
N ALA A 119 3.95 -15.96 -10.80
CA ALA A 119 3.46 -15.53 -12.11
C ALA A 119 3.77 -16.53 -13.24
N GLY A 120 4.62 -17.56 -13.00
CA GLY A 120 4.97 -18.57 -13.99
C GLY A 120 5.89 -18.07 -15.12
N ILE A 121 6.63 -16.98 -14.90
CA ILE A 121 7.48 -16.34 -15.92
C ILE A 121 8.96 -16.46 -15.57
N GLY A 122 9.81 -16.64 -16.58
CA GLY A 122 11.24 -16.90 -16.39
C GLY A 122 12.09 -15.66 -16.05
N ALA A 123 11.66 -14.47 -16.47
CA ALA A 123 12.35 -13.22 -16.20
C ALA A 123 11.38 -12.03 -16.29
N VAL A 124 11.73 -10.92 -15.67
CA VAL A 124 11.02 -9.65 -15.86
C VAL A 124 11.31 -9.11 -17.26
N PRO A 125 10.30 -8.94 -18.14
CA PRO A 125 10.50 -8.35 -19.45
C PRO A 125 10.84 -6.86 -19.32
N GLN A 126 11.91 -6.43 -19.99
CA GLN A 126 12.19 -5.00 -20.14
C GLN A 126 11.17 -4.38 -21.10
N ALA A 127 10.56 -3.26 -20.72
CA ALA A 127 9.51 -2.60 -21.50
C ALA A 127 9.78 -1.11 -21.69
N ARG A 128 9.20 -0.54 -22.75
CA ARG A 128 9.01 0.91 -22.88
C ARG A 128 7.87 1.33 -21.97
N VAL A 129 8.16 2.23 -21.04
CA VAL A 129 7.18 2.67 -20.03
C VAL A 129 6.79 4.11 -20.30
N ALA A 130 5.48 4.36 -20.40
CA ALA A 130 4.92 5.70 -20.37
C ALA A 130 4.06 5.88 -19.12
N ALA A 131 4.18 7.01 -18.46
CA ALA A 131 3.40 7.35 -17.28
C ALA A 131 2.65 8.67 -17.48
N PHE A 132 1.40 8.67 -17.04
CA PHE A 132 0.53 9.82 -16.98
C PHE A 132 0.06 10.00 -15.53
N VAL A 133 0.44 11.11 -14.89
CA VAL A 133 0.07 11.39 -13.50
C VAL A 133 -0.82 12.62 -13.48
N GLY A 134 -2.12 12.43 -13.25
CA GLY A 134 -3.11 13.48 -13.43
C GLY A 134 -2.94 14.72 -12.54
N ASN A 135 -2.36 14.55 -11.34
CA ASN A 135 -2.03 15.67 -10.44
C ASN A 135 -0.89 16.56 -10.94
N ALA A 136 0.04 15.99 -11.71
CA ALA A 136 1.26 16.66 -12.15
C ALA A 136 1.27 16.96 -13.66
N TRP A 137 0.21 16.57 -14.37
CA TRP A 137 0.10 16.75 -15.81
C TRP A 137 -0.58 18.07 -16.15
N ASP A 138 0.13 18.89 -16.92
CA ASP A 138 -0.40 20.08 -17.56
C ASP A 138 0.05 20.11 -19.03
N PRO A 139 -0.79 20.64 -19.94
CA PRO A 139 -0.46 20.76 -21.34
C PRO A 139 0.67 21.77 -21.53
N LYS A 140 1.67 21.42 -22.34
CA LYS A 140 2.78 22.30 -22.72
C LYS A 140 3.31 21.92 -24.09
N GLU A 141 4.18 22.75 -24.67
CA GLU A 141 4.80 22.46 -25.96
C GLU A 141 5.50 21.08 -25.95
N GLY A 142 5.22 20.27 -26.97
CA GLY A 142 5.70 18.88 -27.08
C GLY A 142 4.93 17.87 -26.21
N ARG A 143 3.96 18.32 -25.42
CA ARG A 143 3.11 17.57 -24.49
C ARG A 143 1.69 18.16 -24.47
N GLU A 144 1.18 18.59 -25.62
CA GLU A 144 -0.06 19.38 -25.71
C GLU A 144 -1.29 18.57 -25.28
N THR A 145 -1.25 17.25 -25.52
CA THR A 145 -2.32 16.32 -25.18
C THR A 145 -1.76 15.07 -24.50
N PRO A 146 -2.56 14.38 -23.66
CA PRO A 146 -2.10 13.18 -22.95
C PRO A 146 -1.57 12.07 -23.87
N TRP A 147 -2.14 11.95 -25.08
CA TRP A 147 -1.70 10.94 -26.04
C TRP A 147 -0.41 11.32 -26.77
N ILE A 148 -0.16 12.61 -27.04
CA ILE A 148 1.15 13.08 -27.54
C ILE A 148 2.24 12.77 -26.52
N ASP A 149 1.97 13.08 -25.25
CA ASP A 149 2.89 12.80 -24.15
C ASP A 149 3.25 11.31 -24.07
N ILE A 150 2.25 10.43 -24.05
CA ILE A 150 2.45 8.99 -23.98
C ILE A 150 3.23 8.49 -25.19
N ALA A 151 2.88 8.91 -26.41
CA ALA A 151 3.58 8.49 -27.61
C ALA A 151 5.06 8.91 -27.62
N ARG A 152 5.34 10.12 -27.10
CA ARG A 152 6.71 10.62 -26.94
C ARG A 152 7.49 9.82 -25.91
N GLN A 153 6.88 9.46 -24.77
CA GLN A 153 7.54 8.63 -23.76
C GLN A 153 7.84 7.21 -24.29
N LEU A 154 6.96 6.63 -25.12
CA LEU A 154 7.15 5.30 -25.67
C LEU A 154 8.17 5.22 -26.81
N ALA A 155 8.16 6.20 -27.72
CA ALA A 155 8.90 6.11 -28.99
C ALA A 155 9.48 7.46 -29.48
N GLY A 156 9.58 8.48 -28.62
CA GLY A 156 10.10 9.80 -28.97
C GLY A 156 9.30 10.49 -30.07
N ASP A 157 9.98 11.28 -30.91
CA ASP A 157 9.35 12.00 -32.03
C ASP A 157 8.71 11.06 -33.06
N LYS A 158 9.24 9.84 -33.22
CA LYS A 158 8.65 8.82 -34.09
C LYS A 158 7.24 8.47 -33.61
N GLY A 159 7.06 8.22 -32.32
CA GLY A 159 5.74 7.97 -31.73
C GLY A 159 4.78 9.12 -31.96
N VAL A 160 5.22 10.37 -31.76
CA VAL A 160 4.38 11.54 -31.97
C VAL A 160 3.94 11.66 -33.44
N LYS A 161 4.84 11.36 -34.39
CA LYS A 161 4.52 11.36 -35.82
C LYS A 161 3.43 10.34 -36.18
N GLU A 162 3.42 9.17 -35.55
CA GLU A 162 2.43 8.11 -35.83
C GLU A 162 0.99 8.50 -35.47
N LEU A 163 0.81 9.44 -34.53
CA LEU A 163 -0.50 9.96 -34.14
C LEU A 163 -1.16 10.82 -35.22
N GLY A 164 -0.38 11.38 -36.14
CA GLY A 164 -0.85 12.26 -37.22
C GLY A 164 -1.03 13.73 -36.80
N ALA A 165 -1.26 14.60 -37.79
CA ALA A 165 -1.26 16.06 -37.62
C ALA A 165 -2.38 16.59 -36.71
N ALA A 166 -3.51 15.89 -36.63
CA ALA A 166 -4.65 16.27 -35.80
C ALA A 166 -4.46 15.95 -34.31
N ALA A 167 -3.35 15.32 -33.92
CA ALA A 167 -3.11 14.88 -32.54
C ALA A 167 -3.08 16.02 -31.51
N LYS A 168 -2.92 17.28 -31.92
CA LYS A 168 -2.99 18.41 -30.98
C LYS A 168 -4.42 18.71 -30.48
N THR A 169 -5.44 18.26 -31.20
CA THR A 169 -6.84 18.61 -30.91
C THR A 169 -7.76 17.40 -30.85
N THR A 170 -7.36 16.26 -31.42
CA THR A 170 -8.23 15.10 -31.60
C THR A 170 -7.56 13.85 -31.04
N PRO A 171 -8.25 13.07 -30.19
CA PRO A 171 -7.70 11.83 -29.67
C PRO A 171 -7.46 10.83 -30.80
N PRO A 172 -6.35 10.07 -30.78
CA PRO A 172 -6.00 9.15 -31.85
C PRO A 172 -6.96 7.97 -31.88
N GLY A 173 -7.22 7.47 -33.09
CA GLY A 173 -7.90 6.19 -33.29
C GLY A 173 -7.03 5.00 -32.92
N THR A 174 -7.62 3.81 -32.91
CA THR A 174 -6.96 2.55 -32.55
C THR A 174 -5.77 2.21 -33.46
N GLU A 175 -5.87 2.48 -34.77
CA GLU A 175 -4.79 2.23 -35.72
C GLU A 175 -3.55 3.10 -35.47
N ALA A 176 -3.76 4.39 -35.18
CA ALA A 176 -2.67 5.30 -34.85
C ALA A 176 -1.94 4.87 -33.58
N LEU A 177 -2.70 4.45 -32.54
CA LEU A 177 -2.13 3.89 -31.32
C LEU A 177 -1.38 2.58 -31.58
N GLY A 178 -1.90 1.72 -32.45
CA GLY A 178 -1.21 0.52 -32.90
C GLY A 178 0.16 0.82 -33.52
N ARG A 179 0.24 1.84 -34.39
CA ARG A 179 1.52 2.28 -34.98
C ARG A 179 2.47 2.87 -33.94
N VAL A 180 1.96 3.62 -32.94
CA VAL A 180 2.79 4.09 -31.80
C VAL A 180 3.38 2.91 -31.03
N PHE A 181 2.60 1.86 -30.75
CA PHE A 181 3.08 0.67 -30.06
C PHE A 181 4.13 -0.09 -30.87
N GLN A 182 3.95 -0.20 -32.19
CA GLN A 182 4.96 -0.76 -33.09
C GLN A 182 6.24 0.09 -33.11
N ALA A 183 6.11 1.42 -33.10
CA ALA A 183 7.24 2.33 -33.09
C ALA A 183 8.08 2.27 -31.79
N ALA A 184 7.49 1.81 -30.68
CA ALA A 184 8.18 1.59 -29.40
C ALA A 184 9.21 0.45 -29.45
N ASP A 185 9.09 -0.46 -30.42
CA ASP A 185 10.03 -1.55 -30.70
C ASP A 185 10.33 -2.44 -29.47
N GLY A 186 9.27 -2.90 -28.80
CA GLY A 186 9.38 -3.76 -27.62
C GLY A 186 8.08 -3.85 -26.83
N PRO A 187 8.07 -4.52 -25.65
CA PRO A 187 6.93 -4.50 -24.75
C PRO A 187 6.56 -3.08 -24.35
N VAL A 188 5.27 -2.82 -24.21
CA VAL A 188 4.74 -1.50 -23.85
C VAL A 188 3.99 -1.58 -22.53
N LEU A 189 4.37 -0.74 -21.58
CA LEU A 189 3.67 -0.54 -20.32
C LEU A 189 3.20 0.91 -20.21
N ILE A 190 1.91 1.12 -19.96
CA ILE A 190 1.34 2.46 -19.77
C ILE A 190 0.74 2.54 -18.37
N LEU A 191 1.19 3.51 -17.58
CA LEU A 191 0.78 3.71 -16.20
C LEU A 191 0.00 5.02 -16.10
N PHE A 192 -1.27 4.95 -15.71
CA PHE A 192 -2.08 6.12 -15.41
C PHE A 192 -2.30 6.20 -13.91
N ASP A 193 -1.87 7.30 -13.30
CA ASP A 193 -2.12 7.61 -11.90
C ASP A 193 -3.02 8.84 -11.78
N GLU A 194 -3.92 8.83 -10.80
CA GLU A 194 -4.77 9.97 -10.44
C GLU A 194 -5.58 10.55 -11.62
N VAL A 195 -6.15 9.67 -12.45
CA VAL A 195 -6.90 10.05 -13.67
C VAL A 195 -8.08 10.96 -13.39
N LEU A 196 -8.81 10.74 -12.29
CA LEU A 196 -9.95 11.59 -11.95
C LEU A 196 -9.51 13.02 -11.61
N ASN A 197 -8.36 13.19 -10.96
CA ASN A 197 -7.86 14.53 -10.64
C ASN A 197 -7.52 15.30 -11.92
N TYR A 198 -7.01 14.63 -12.96
CA TYR A 198 -6.86 15.24 -14.28
C TYR A 198 -8.20 15.67 -14.86
N LEU A 199 -9.21 14.80 -14.86
CA LEU A 199 -10.55 15.11 -15.39
C LEU A 199 -11.22 16.27 -14.64
N ASN A 200 -10.94 16.43 -13.35
CA ASN A 200 -11.46 17.52 -12.55
C ASN A 200 -10.71 18.85 -12.83
N ARG A 201 -9.39 18.81 -12.98
CA ARG A 201 -8.57 20.00 -13.32
C ARG A 201 -8.77 20.48 -14.76
N HIS A 202 -8.92 19.55 -15.69
CA HIS A 202 -8.97 19.80 -17.14
C HIS A 202 -10.32 19.38 -17.73
N ARG A 203 -11.43 19.88 -17.15
CA ARG A 203 -12.80 19.48 -17.54
C ARG A 203 -13.10 19.64 -19.02
N GLY A 204 -12.54 20.67 -19.68
CA GLY A 204 -12.72 20.90 -21.12
C GLY A 204 -12.09 19.81 -22.01
N MET A 205 -11.18 18.99 -21.48
CA MET A 205 -10.55 17.87 -22.18
C MET A 205 -11.14 16.51 -21.76
N ALA A 206 -12.15 16.49 -20.89
CA ALA A 206 -12.63 15.25 -20.27
C ALA A 206 -13.20 14.25 -21.29
N ASP A 207 -14.04 14.70 -22.22
CA ASP A 207 -14.61 13.83 -23.25
C ASP A 207 -13.53 13.31 -24.23
N GLN A 208 -12.59 14.17 -24.63
CA GLN A 208 -11.47 13.78 -25.49
C GLN A 208 -10.55 12.76 -24.81
N PHE A 209 -10.27 12.96 -23.53
CA PHE A 209 -9.46 12.03 -22.74
C PHE A 209 -10.17 10.70 -22.55
N HIS A 210 -11.49 10.70 -22.30
CA HIS A 210 -12.27 9.47 -22.22
C HIS A 210 -12.28 8.71 -23.55
N ALA A 211 -12.47 9.41 -24.68
CA ALA A 211 -12.35 8.80 -26.00
C ALA A 211 -10.93 8.21 -26.24
N PHE A 212 -9.89 8.90 -25.77
CA PHE A 212 -8.52 8.38 -25.80
C PHE A 212 -8.38 7.09 -24.96
N ILE A 213 -8.85 7.07 -23.71
CA ILE A 213 -8.81 5.86 -22.86
C ILE A 213 -9.57 4.70 -23.50
N GLN A 214 -10.71 4.97 -24.14
CA GLN A 214 -11.46 3.97 -24.89
C GLN A 214 -10.66 3.41 -26.06
N ASN A 215 -10.10 4.27 -26.92
CA ASN A 215 -9.29 3.84 -28.06
C ASN A 215 -8.02 3.12 -27.62
N LEU A 216 -7.39 3.57 -26.54
CA LEU A 216 -6.22 2.93 -25.93
C LEU A 216 -6.54 1.53 -25.44
N THR A 217 -7.68 1.35 -24.78
CA THR A 217 -8.11 0.04 -24.27
C THR A 217 -8.29 -0.96 -25.40
N VAL A 218 -8.94 -0.53 -26.50
CA VAL A 218 -9.10 -1.37 -27.70
C VAL A 218 -7.76 -1.65 -28.37
N ALA A 219 -6.91 -0.64 -28.56
CA ALA A 219 -5.61 -0.81 -29.20
C ALA A 219 -4.68 -1.74 -28.41
N THR A 220 -4.66 -1.64 -27.08
CA THR A 220 -3.83 -2.49 -26.20
C THR A 220 -4.27 -3.96 -26.24
N THR A 221 -5.55 -4.21 -26.50
CA THR A 221 -6.08 -5.57 -26.70
C THR A 221 -5.50 -6.22 -27.96
N GLY A 222 -5.21 -5.43 -28.99
CA GLY A 222 -4.67 -5.88 -30.27
C GLY A 222 -3.17 -6.22 -30.27
N ILE A 223 -2.42 -5.93 -29.21
CA ILE A 223 -0.98 -6.22 -29.12
C ILE A 223 -0.69 -7.30 -28.08
N THR A 224 0.21 -8.23 -28.40
CA THR A 224 0.53 -9.37 -27.52
C THR A 224 1.36 -8.98 -26.30
N ARG A 225 2.28 -8.03 -26.45
CA ARG A 225 3.25 -7.60 -25.41
C ARG A 225 2.95 -6.19 -24.89
N GLY A 226 1.70 -5.94 -24.51
CA GLY A 226 1.25 -4.61 -24.08
C GLY A 226 0.30 -4.64 -22.90
N ALA A 227 0.57 -3.80 -21.90
CA ALA A 227 -0.26 -3.65 -20.72
C ALA A 227 -0.49 -2.17 -20.38
N ALA A 228 -1.69 -1.84 -19.93
CA ALA A 228 -2.01 -0.53 -19.35
C ALA A 228 -2.65 -0.68 -17.97
N VAL A 229 -2.26 0.16 -17.02
CA VAL A 229 -2.77 0.13 -15.65
C VAL A 229 -3.30 1.51 -15.28
N ILE A 230 -4.55 1.57 -14.85
CA ILE A 230 -5.26 2.82 -14.55
C ILE A 230 -5.64 2.85 -13.07
N SER A 231 -5.12 3.84 -12.36
CA SER A 231 -5.44 4.10 -10.96
C SER A 231 -6.73 4.93 -10.86
N LEU A 232 -7.71 4.41 -10.11
CA LEU A 232 -8.94 5.11 -9.76
C LEU A 232 -9.14 5.08 -8.24
N PRO A 233 -9.61 6.17 -7.62
CA PRO A 233 -10.03 6.11 -6.22
C PRO A 233 -11.24 5.19 -6.08
N ARG A 234 -11.38 4.52 -4.92
CA ARG A 234 -12.68 3.93 -4.56
C ARG A 234 -13.57 5.08 -4.10
N SER A 235 -14.85 5.08 -4.50
CA SER A 235 -15.84 6.10 -4.11
C SER A 235 -15.60 6.60 -2.68
N GLN A 236 -15.06 7.82 -2.55
CA GLN A 236 -14.80 8.47 -1.27
C GLN A 236 -15.99 9.36 -0.92
N VAL A 237 -16.23 9.56 0.37
CA VAL A 237 -17.22 10.51 0.89
C VAL A 237 -16.98 11.94 0.37
N GLU A 238 -15.73 12.23 -0.04
CA GLU A 238 -15.28 13.52 -0.57
C GLU A 238 -15.44 13.67 -2.10
N MET A 239 -15.91 12.65 -2.81
CA MET A 239 -16.10 12.73 -4.26
C MET A 239 -17.31 13.58 -4.62
N THR A 240 -17.14 14.48 -5.57
CA THR A 240 -18.25 15.24 -6.15
C THR A 240 -19.07 14.38 -7.11
N ASP A 241 -20.30 14.80 -7.43
CA ASP A 241 -21.13 14.13 -8.45
C ASP A 241 -20.39 14.01 -9.80
N TRP A 242 -19.58 15.01 -10.14
CA TRP A 242 -18.72 14.99 -11.31
C TRP A 242 -17.69 13.85 -11.26
N ASP A 243 -17.01 13.70 -10.12
CA ASP A 243 -16.00 12.66 -9.95
C ASP A 243 -16.64 11.26 -10.02
N MET A 244 -17.83 11.09 -9.42
CA MET A 244 -18.59 9.83 -9.48
C MET A 244 -19.02 9.51 -10.92
N GLN A 245 -19.53 10.50 -11.66
CA GLN A 245 -19.94 10.32 -13.05
C GLN A 245 -18.77 9.90 -13.94
N TRP A 246 -17.62 10.57 -13.80
CA TRP A 246 -16.45 10.26 -14.62
C TRP A 246 -15.76 8.97 -14.20
N GLN A 247 -15.75 8.66 -12.91
CA GLN A 247 -15.33 7.35 -12.44
C GLN A 247 -16.14 6.24 -13.09
N ASP A 248 -17.47 6.35 -13.10
CA ASP A 248 -18.35 5.35 -13.71
C ASP A 248 -18.09 5.22 -15.22
N LYS A 249 -17.93 6.33 -15.95
CA LYS A 249 -17.56 6.34 -17.37
C LYS A 249 -16.24 5.59 -17.63
N ILE A 250 -15.16 5.95 -16.94
CA ILE A 250 -13.85 5.29 -17.11
C ILE A 250 -13.92 3.83 -16.70
N THR A 251 -14.59 3.53 -15.58
CA THR A 251 -14.75 2.16 -15.08
C THR A 251 -15.48 1.30 -16.09
N LYS A 252 -16.54 1.80 -16.75
CA LYS A 252 -17.26 1.07 -17.82
C LYS A 252 -16.39 0.75 -19.03
N VAL A 253 -15.48 1.65 -19.40
CA VAL A 253 -14.53 1.42 -20.49
C VAL A 253 -13.52 0.32 -20.13
N VAL A 254 -13.00 0.34 -18.91
CA VAL A 254 -11.95 -0.60 -18.48
C VAL A 254 -12.51 -1.95 -17.99
N ARG A 255 -13.74 -1.99 -17.46
CA ARG A 255 -14.41 -3.18 -16.88
C ARG A 255 -14.56 -4.39 -17.79
N ARG A 256 -14.22 -4.27 -19.08
CA ARG A 256 -14.02 -5.47 -19.91
C ARG A 256 -12.84 -6.32 -19.43
N VAL A 257 -12.00 -5.83 -18.51
CA VAL A 257 -10.74 -6.47 -18.20
C VAL A 257 -10.30 -6.22 -16.74
N ALA A 258 -10.21 -7.32 -15.97
CA ALA A 258 -9.74 -7.48 -14.58
C ALA A 258 -10.80 -7.47 -13.45
N LYS A 259 -10.70 -8.50 -12.60
CA LYS A 259 -11.47 -8.72 -11.36
C LYS A 259 -10.99 -7.74 -10.28
N ASP A 260 -11.93 -7.13 -9.56
CA ASP A 260 -11.65 -6.35 -8.37
C ASP A 260 -11.01 -7.27 -7.30
N LEU A 261 -9.74 -7.04 -6.99
CA LEU A 261 -9.00 -7.80 -5.99
C LEU A 261 -8.93 -6.99 -4.69
N ILE A 262 -9.55 -7.53 -3.64
CA ILE A 262 -9.57 -6.95 -2.30
C ILE A 262 -8.55 -7.71 -1.44
N ALA A 263 -7.47 -7.05 -1.04
CA ALA A 263 -6.49 -7.58 -0.09
C ALA A 263 -6.80 -7.02 1.31
N ASN A 264 -7.30 -7.84 2.26
CA ASN A 264 -7.77 -7.40 3.59
C ASN A 264 -7.16 -8.22 4.76
N ASP A 265 -5.94 -8.77 4.62
CA ASP A 265 -5.37 -9.70 5.62
C ASP A 265 -4.57 -8.98 6.73
N GLU A 266 -4.75 -9.39 7.99
CA GLU A 266 -3.97 -8.92 9.15
C GLU A 266 -2.47 -9.18 8.98
N THR A 267 -2.13 -10.30 8.34
CA THR A 267 -0.75 -10.69 8.06
C THR A 267 -0.07 -9.70 7.12
N GLU A 268 -0.80 -9.19 6.12
CA GLU A 268 -0.29 -8.17 5.18
C GLU A 268 -0.06 -6.83 5.88
N ILE A 269 -0.98 -6.41 6.76
CA ILE A 269 -0.78 -5.18 7.56
C ILE A 269 0.47 -5.32 8.41
N SER A 270 0.65 -6.45 9.09
CA SER A 270 1.84 -6.69 9.90
C SER A 270 3.13 -6.65 9.09
N GLU A 271 3.16 -7.31 7.93
CA GLU A 271 4.36 -7.32 7.10
C GLU A 271 4.70 -5.93 6.55
N VAL A 272 3.68 -5.16 6.14
CA VAL A 272 3.84 -3.76 5.71
C VAL A 272 4.44 -2.92 6.84
N VAL A 273 3.85 -2.96 8.04
CA VAL A 273 4.31 -2.21 9.21
C VAL A 273 5.75 -2.61 9.57
N ARG A 274 6.05 -3.90 9.58
CA ARG A 274 7.38 -4.44 9.88
C ARG A 274 8.45 -3.91 8.92
N ARG A 275 8.24 -4.05 7.60
CA ARG A 275 9.21 -3.62 6.59
C ARG A 275 9.40 -2.10 6.58
N ARG A 276 8.32 -1.36 6.81
CA ARG A 276 8.30 0.10 6.77
C ARG A 276 8.85 0.76 8.03
N LEU A 277 8.61 0.19 9.22
CA LEU A 277 8.91 0.86 10.48
C LEU A 277 10.09 0.22 11.25
N PHE A 278 10.48 -1.01 10.91
CA PHE A 278 11.61 -1.71 11.55
C PHE A 278 12.77 -1.95 10.58
N GLU A 279 13.97 -1.84 11.11
CA GLU A 279 15.23 -2.17 10.44
C GLU A 279 15.57 -3.65 10.67
N ASP A 280 15.42 -4.10 11.92
CA ASP A 280 15.56 -5.48 12.34
C ASP A 280 14.50 -5.84 13.38
N ILE A 281 14.06 -7.09 13.38
CA ILE A 281 13.13 -7.64 14.39
C ILE A 281 13.73 -8.83 15.14
N GLY A 282 15.06 -8.97 15.09
CA GLY A 282 15.80 -10.02 15.76
C GLY A 282 15.68 -11.39 15.10
N SER A 283 16.37 -12.36 15.71
CA SER A 283 16.52 -13.71 15.18
C SER A 283 15.20 -14.49 15.15
N ASP A 284 15.07 -15.39 14.17
CA ASP A 284 13.92 -16.28 14.03
C ASP A 284 13.62 -17.08 15.30
N ARG A 285 14.69 -17.53 15.99
CA ARG A 285 14.60 -18.26 17.25
C ARG A 285 13.88 -17.46 18.34
N VAL A 286 14.21 -16.18 18.49
CA VAL A 286 13.61 -15.31 19.51
C VAL A 286 12.14 -15.08 19.18
N ARG A 287 11.81 -14.77 17.92
CA ARG A 287 10.44 -14.55 17.46
C ARG A 287 9.55 -15.76 17.72
N LYS A 288 10.02 -16.95 17.33
CA LYS A 288 9.32 -18.23 17.56
C LYS A 288 9.13 -18.52 19.04
N SER A 289 10.13 -18.22 19.87
CA SER A 289 10.01 -18.40 21.32
C SER A 289 8.93 -17.49 21.93
N VAL A 290 8.91 -16.21 21.56
CA VAL A 290 7.90 -15.25 22.06
C VAL A 290 6.51 -15.63 21.55
N ALA A 291 6.40 -15.91 20.25
CA ALA A 291 5.14 -16.28 19.63
C ALA A 291 4.55 -17.55 20.24
N LYS A 292 5.38 -18.59 20.46
CA LYS A 292 4.95 -19.82 21.15
C LYS A 292 4.42 -19.52 22.54
N ALA A 293 5.15 -18.75 23.35
CA ALA A 293 4.76 -18.47 24.73
C ALA A 293 3.41 -17.74 24.81
N TYR A 294 3.22 -16.70 24.00
CA TYR A 294 1.97 -15.93 24.00
C TYR A 294 0.80 -16.69 23.36
N ALA A 295 1.03 -17.37 22.23
CA ALA A 295 -0.01 -18.16 21.57
C ALA A 295 -0.52 -19.29 22.48
N ASP A 296 0.39 -20.01 23.16
CA ASP A 296 0.02 -21.06 24.11
C ASP A 296 -0.77 -20.49 25.29
N TRP A 297 -0.31 -19.37 25.86
CA TRP A 297 -1.00 -18.68 26.96
C TRP A 297 -2.41 -18.20 26.58
N CYS A 298 -2.55 -17.61 25.40
CA CYS A 298 -3.83 -17.17 24.83
C CYS A 298 -4.75 -18.36 24.61
N PHE A 299 -4.24 -19.43 24.01
CA PHE A 299 -5.04 -20.63 23.72
C PHE A 299 -5.59 -21.30 24.98
N GLU A 300 -4.76 -21.42 26.03
CA GLU A 300 -5.16 -21.99 27.32
C GLU A 300 -6.24 -21.17 28.03
N ARG A 301 -6.24 -19.84 27.83
CA ARG A 301 -7.15 -18.90 28.51
C ARG A 301 -8.26 -18.38 27.60
N ARG A 302 -8.48 -19.01 26.44
CA ARG A 302 -9.44 -18.54 25.42
C ARG A 302 -10.87 -18.32 25.90
N ALA A 303 -11.30 -19.00 26.96
CA ALA A 303 -12.63 -18.78 27.56
C ALA A 303 -12.74 -17.47 28.36
N GLN A 304 -11.61 -16.90 28.80
CA GLN A 304 -11.53 -15.70 29.63
C GLN A 304 -11.01 -14.48 28.85
N LEU A 305 -10.48 -14.71 27.65
CA LEU A 305 -9.87 -13.67 26.83
C LEU A 305 -10.82 -13.18 25.75
N PRO A 306 -10.63 -11.94 25.25
CA PRO A 306 -11.38 -11.45 24.12
C PRO A 306 -11.20 -12.36 22.89
N PRO A 307 -12.27 -12.69 22.15
CA PRO A 307 -12.21 -13.64 21.04
C PRO A 307 -11.15 -13.30 19.98
N GLU A 308 -10.84 -12.02 19.78
CA GLU A 308 -9.84 -11.59 18.80
C GLU A 308 -8.40 -11.94 19.17
N TRP A 309 -8.11 -12.19 20.45
CA TRP A 309 -6.79 -12.66 20.91
C TRP A 309 -6.61 -14.15 20.58
N THR A 310 -7.72 -14.87 20.43
CA THR A 310 -7.74 -16.33 20.29
C THR A 310 -8.50 -16.80 19.06
N ALA A 311 -8.67 -15.92 18.05
CA ALA A 311 -9.43 -16.24 16.85
C ALA A 311 -8.77 -17.44 16.13
N VAL A 312 -9.47 -18.56 16.15
CA VAL A 312 -9.09 -19.84 15.52
C VAL A 312 -10.33 -20.42 14.85
N ASP A 313 -10.12 -21.21 13.81
CA ASP A 313 -11.19 -22.00 13.20
C ASP A 313 -11.75 -22.98 14.23
N THR A 314 -13.05 -22.85 14.54
CA THR A 314 -13.75 -23.68 15.53
C THR A 314 -13.91 -25.14 15.08
N SER A 315 -13.75 -25.42 13.78
CA SER A 315 -13.77 -26.77 13.21
C SER A 315 -12.40 -27.48 13.26
N ALA A 316 -11.34 -26.76 13.61
CA ALA A 316 -9.99 -27.31 13.65
C ALA A 316 -9.72 -28.10 14.95
N THR A 317 -8.88 -29.14 14.87
CA THR A 317 -8.34 -29.83 16.04
C THR A 317 -7.56 -28.89 16.94
N GLU A 318 -7.47 -29.18 18.25
CA GLU A 318 -6.71 -28.37 19.21
C GLU A 318 -5.28 -28.06 18.76
N ALA A 319 -4.58 -29.07 18.22
CA ALA A 319 -3.21 -28.93 17.72
C ALA A 319 -3.11 -27.91 16.57
N LYS A 320 -3.99 -28.01 15.56
CA LYS A 320 -4.06 -27.07 14.43
C LYS A 320 -4.43 -25.66 14.88
N ALA A 321 -5.34 -25.51 15.84
CA ALA A 321 -5.72 -24.21 16.37
C ALA A 321 -4.56 -23.53 17.11
N ARG A 322 -3.78 -24.28 17.89
CA ARG A 322 -2.54 -23.80 18.53
C ARG A 322 -1.48 -23.41 17.50
N GLU A 323 -1.24 -24.26 16.51
CA GLU A 323 -0.28 -23.98 15.43
C GLU A 323 -0.65 -22.71 14.65
N TYR A 324 -1.94 -22.54 14.33
CA TYR A 324 -2.45 -21.33 13.68
C TYR A 324 -2.19 -20.08 14.53
N LEU A 325 -2.51 -20.10 15.83
CA LEU A 325 -2.22 -18.95 16.70
C LEU A 325 -0.73 -18.66 16.77
N ARG A 326 0.13 -19.68 16.88
CA ARG A 326 1.59 -19.48 16.85
C ARG A 326 2.03 -18.78 15.58
N GLY A 327 1.59 -19.26 14.42
CA GLY A 327 1.88 -18.63 13.13
C GLY A 327 1.38 -17.18 13.05
N ARG A 328 0.20 -16.90 13.62
CA ARG A 328 -0.36 -15.54 13.70
C ARG A 328 0.53 -14.62 14.55
N PHE A 329 0.97 -15.07 15.72
CA PHE A 329 1.90 -14.31 16.57
C PHE A 329 3.28 -14.12 15.92
N GLU A 330 3.82 -15.15 15.27
CA GLU A 330 5.10 -15.04 14.54
C GLU A 330 5.03 -14.01 13.42
N THR A 331 3.92 -14.01 12.68
CA THR A 331 3.68 -13.05 11.60
C THR A 331 3.47 -11.65 12.14
N CYS A 332 2.81 -11.50 13.29
CA CYS A 332 2.52 -10.19 13.88
C CYS A 332 3.70 -9.55 14.61
N TYR A 333 4.72 -10.34 15.01
CA TYR A 333 5.85 -9.84 15.79
C TYR A 333 6.52 -8.60 15.14
N PRO A 334 6.80 -7.53 15.89
CA PRO A 334 6.77 -7.42 17.37
C PRO A 334 5.42 -7.01 17.97
N PHE A 335 4.33 -6.99 17.21
CA PHE A 335 3.00 -6.65 17.72
C PHE A 335 2.26 -7.86 18.25
N HIS A 336 1.42 -7.63 19.27
CA HIS A 336 0.34 -8.55 19.59
C HIS A 336 -0.71 -8.52 18.45
N PRO A 337 -1.21 -9.66 17.95
CA PRO A 337 -2.16 -9.69 16.83
C PRO A 337 -3.39 -8.80 17.05
N ALA A 338 -3.93 -8.80 18.28
CA ALA A 338 -5.06 -7.97 18.65
C ALA A 338 -4.83 -6.46 18.40
N THR A 339 -3.59 -5.96 18.53
CA THR A 339 -3.22 -4.57 18.26
C THR A 339 -3.49 -4.21 16.79
N LEU A 340 -3.03 -5.04 15.86
CA LEU A 340 -3.21 -4.81 14.43
C LEU A 340 -4.65 -5.08 13.98
N SER A 341 -5.33 -6.01 14.65
CA SER A 341 -6.73 -6.36 14.35
C SER A 341 -7.71 -5.19 14.49
N VAL A 342 -7.38 -4.17 15.29
CA VAL A 342 -8.22 -2.97 15.48
C VAL A 342 -8.39 -2.22 14.16
N PHE A 343 -7.31 -2.08 13.40
CA PHE A 343 -7.29 -1.36 12.12
C PHE A 343 -8.16 -2.03 11.07
N GLN A 344 -8.20 -3.37 11.08
CA GLN A 344 -9.02 -4.17 10.18
C GLN A 344 -10.48 -4.22 10.63
N ARG A 345 -10.75 -4.54 11.90
CA ARG A 345 -12.13 -4.86 12.34
C ARG A 345 -12.93 -3.65 12.77
N LYS A 346 -12.30 -2.69 13.44
CA LYS A 346 -13.00 -1.55 14.06
C LYS A 346 -12.89 -0.30 13.21
N TRP A 347 -11.70 0.01 12.70
CA TRP A 347 -11.46 1.29 12.03
C TRP A 347 -11.79 1.26 10.54
N GLN A 348 -11.85 0.09 9.90
CA GLN A 348 -12.16 -0.05 8.46
C GLN A 348 -13.48 0.62 8.06
N ALA A 349 -14.46 0.69 8.96
CA ALA A 349 -15.77 1.28 8.70
C ALA A 349 -15.82 2.82 8.87
N LEU A 350 -14.76 3.43 9.40
CA LEU A 350 -14.71 4.87 9.68
C LEU A 350 -14.43 5.65 8.40
N SER A 351 -15.24 6.69 8.15
CA SER A 351 -15.11 7.52 6.95
C SER A 351 -13.85 8.38 6.94
N GLN A 352 -13.38 8.84 8.10
CA GLN A 352 -12.19 9.67 8.25
C GLN A 352 -10.89 8.84 8.34
N TYR A 353 -11.00 7.52 8.45
CA TYR A 353 -9.83 6.67 8.65
C TYR A 353 -9.00 6.54 7.37
N GLN A 354 -7.82 7.14 7.40
CA GLN A 354 -6.83 7.04 6.34
C GLN A 354 -6.06 5.72 6.47
N GLN A 355 -6.64 4.67 5.90
CA GLN A 355 -6.34 3.24 6.15
C GLN A 355 -4.88 2.77 6.02
N THR A 356 -3.96 3.57 5.47
CA THR A 356 -2.53 3.20 5.37
C THR A 356 -1.59 4.32 5.78
N ARG A 357 -1.55 5.46 5.06
CA ARG A 357 -0.59 6.53 5.37
C ARG A 357 -0.79 7.09 6.78
N GLY A 358 -2.04 7.38 7.15
CA GLY A 358 -2.40 7.81 8.50
C GLY A 358 -2.08 6.74 9.56
N THR A 359 -2.40 5.48 9.27
CA THR A 359 -2.09 4.35 10.16
C THR A 359 -0.58 4.14 10.37
N LEU A 360 0.21 4.21 9.31
CA LEU A 360 1.66 4.06 9.36
C LEU A 360 2.32 5.21 10.12
N ALA A 361 1.89 6.45 9.88
CA ALA A 361 2.33 7.62 10.62
C ALA A 361 2.02 7.49 12.12
N MET A 362 0.79 7.11 12.45
CA MET A 362 0.35 6.87 13.84
C MET A 362 1.13 5.73 14.51
N LEU A 363 1.30 4.60 13.82
CA LEU A 363 2.11 3.48 14.33
C LEU A 363 3.58 3.87 14.48
N ALA A 364 4.14 4.66 13.56
CA ALA A 364 5.51 5.16 13.68
C ALA A 364 5.67 6.02 14.94
N GLN A 365 4.72 6.93 15.19
CA GLN A 365 4.71 7.75 16.40
C GLN A 365 4.60 6.90 17.66
N TRP A 366 3.68 5.92 17.67
CA TRP A 366 3.54 4.97 18.78
C TRP A 366 4.84 4.22 19.04
N ILE A 367 5.41 3.56 18.03
CA ILE A 367 6.65 2.78 18.16
C ILE A 367 7.80 3.68 18.64
N SER A 368 7.89 4.91 18.14
CA SER A 368 8.91 5.87 18.56
C SER A 368 8.84 6.14 20.06
N TRP A 369 7.64 6.45 20.57
CA TRP A 369 7.42 6.68 22.00
C TRP A 369 7.66 5.43 22.82
N ALA A 370 7.06 4.29 22.44
CA ALA A 370 7.22 3.04 23.16
C ALA A 370 8.68 2.54 23.18
N TYR A 371 9.45 2.82 22.13
CA TYR A 371 10.88 2.51 22.09
C TYR A 371 11.68 3.41 23.04
N ARG A 372 11.43 4.72 23.05
CA ARG A 372 12.09 5.69 23.94
C ARG A 372 11.80 5.39 25.40
N THR A 373 10.52 5.25 25.76
CA THR A 373 10.10 4.90 27.12
C THR A 373 10.49 3.48 27.50
N GLY A 374 10.65 2.59 26.52
CA GLY A 374 11.30 1.29 26.64
C GLY A 374 12.55 1.32 27.52
N PHE A 375 13.48 2.21 27.17
CA PHE A 375 14.75 2.37 27.88
C PHE A 375 14.64 3.25 29.13
N THR A 376 13.88 4.35 29.09
CA THR A 376 13.84 5.32 30.20
C THR A 376 12.96 4.89 31.36
N GLU A 377 11.88 4.13 31.10
CA GLU A 377 10.89 3.68 32.08
C GLU A 377 10.99 2.18 32.38
N ALA A 378 11.99 1.50 31.80
CA ALA A 378 12.24 0.07 31.99
C ALA A 378 11.02 -0.82 31.72
N ARG A 379 10.26 -0.51 30.66
CA ARG A 379 9.16 -1.35 30.15
C ARG A 379 9.62 -2.79 29.95
N ARG A 380 8.71 -3.74 30.15
CA ARG A 380 9.01 -5.19 30.23
C ARG A 380 8.29 -6.03 29.19
N GLU A 381 7.49 -5.41 28.34
CA GLU A 381 6.61 -6.07 27.39
C GLU A 381 7.43 -6.73 26.26
N PRO A 382 7.28 -8.05 26.02
CA PRO A 382 7.88 -8.73 24.86
C PRO A 382 7.20 -8.41 23.52
N LEU A 383 6.02 -7.80 23.55
CA LEU A 383 5.20 -7.43 22.39
C LEU A 383 4.63 -6.03 22.55
N ILE A 384 4.40 -5.35 21.43
CA ILE A 384 3.65 -4.08 21.38
C ILE A 384 2.15 -4.41 21.47
N THR A 385 1.54 -4.08 22.60
CA THR A 385 0.12 -4.30 22.90
C THR A 385 -0.63 -2.96 22.91
N LEU A 386 -1.97 -2.97 22.81
CA LEU A 386 -2.80 -1.77 22.93
C LEU A 386 -2.50 -0.92 24.18
N GLY A 387 -2.13 -1.55 25.30
CA GLY A 387 -1.77 -0.84 26.54
C GLY A 387 -0.44 -0.06 26.47
N SER A 388 0.37 -0.30 25.44
CA SER A 388 1.59 0.49 25.20
C SER A 388 1.35 1.78 24.41
N ALA A 389 0.11 2.05 23.99
CA ALA A 389 -0.23 3.26 23.25
C ALA A 389 -0.04 4.49 24.14
N PRO A 390 0.78 5.49 23.73
CA PRO A 390 1.07 6.67 24.54
C PRO A 390 -0.08 7.69 24.46
N LEU A 391 -1.28 7.29 24.91
CA LEU A 391 -2.48 8.13 24.86
C LEU A 391 -2.42 9.35 25.79
N ASP A 392 -1.50 9.33 26.75
CA ASP A 392 -1.15 10.46 27.61
C ASP A 392 -0.37 11.55 26.86
N VAL A 393 0.29 11.21 25.74
CA VAL A 393 0.99 12.17 24.88
C VAL A 393 -0.02 12.92 23.99
N PRO A 394 -0.19 14.25 24.15
CA PRO A 394 -1.20 15.03 23.43
C PRO A 394 -1.10 14.93 21.90
N GLU A 395 0.12 14.89 21.36
CA GLU A 395 0.38 14.81 19.93
C GLU A 395 -0.10 13.46 19.36
N PHE A 396 0.17 12.36 20.05
CA PHE A 396 -0.28 11.03 19.61
C PHE A 396 -1.79 10.88 19.76
N ARG A 397 -2.35 11.35 20.89
CA ARG A 397 -3.79 11.35 21.13
C ARG A 397 -4.54 12.12 20.03
N SER A 398 -4.02 13.28 19.63
CA SER A 398 -4.60 14.07 18.52
C SER A 398 -4.62 13.29 17.21
N VAL A 399 -3.55 12.55 16.88
CA VAL A 399 -3.49 11.71 15.67
C VAL A 399 -4.53 10.58 15.72
N VAL A 400 -4.65 9.86 16.84
CA VAL A 400 -5.65 8.80 17.02
C VAL A 400 -7.06 9.34 16.85
N ILE A 401 -7.37 10.47 17.50
CA ILE A 401 -8.70 11.09 17.44
C ILE A 401 -9.03 11.63 16.05
N GLY A 402 -8.04 12.19 15.35
CA GLY A 402 -8.19 12.64 13.97
C GLY A 402 -8.58 11.49 13.02
N GLN A 403 -7.95 10.32 13.19
CA GLN A 403 -8.32 9.11 12.43
C GLN A 403 -9.71 8.57 12.79
N LEU A 404 -10.13 8.72 14.04
CA LEU A 404 -11.47 8.35 14.50
C LEU A 404 -12.57 9.30 14.02
N GLY A 405 -12.22 10.56 13.75
CA GLY A 405 -13.19 11.61 13.40
C GLY A 405 -14.08 12.05 14.57
N GLU A 406 -13.68 11.79 15.82
CA GLU A 406 -14.53 11.98 16.99
C GLU A 406 -13.79 12.71 18.13
N SER A 407 -13.83 14.04 18.11
CA SER A 407 -13.14 14.89 19.09
C SER A 407 -13.72 14.82 20.50
N ARG A 408 -14.97 14.36 20.66
CA ARG A 408 -15.60 14.25 21.99
C ARG A 408 -14.93 13.20 22.88
N LEU A 409 -14.18 12.26 22.30
CA LEU A 409 -13.46 11.23 23.04
C LEU A 409 -12.28 11.77 23.86
N VAL A 410 -11.82 13.01 23.62
CA VAL A 410 -10.71 13.62 24.39
C VAL A 410 -11.01 13.55 25.90
N ALA A 411 -12.20 13.98 26.31
CA ALA A 411 -12.58 14.04 27.73
C ALA A 411 -12.61 12.65 28.38
N ALA A 412 -13.15 11.64 27.67
CA ALA A 412 -13.19 10.26 28.15
C ALA A 412 -11.78 9.65 28.25
N ILE A 413 -10.92 9.89 27.25
CA ILE A 413 -9.52 9.41 27.28
C ILE A 413 -8.75 10.05 28.44
N ASP A 414 -8.99 11.32 28.73
CA ASP A 414 -8.33 12.02 29.83
C ASP A 414 -8.83 11.54 31.20
N ALA A 415 -10.16 11.48 31.40
CA ALA A 415 -10.76 11.09 32.68
C ALA A 415 -10.60 9.60 33.01
N ASP A 416 -10.71 8.70 32.02
CA ASP A 416 -10.80 7.26 32.31
C ASP A 416 -9.50 6.50 32.00
N ILE A 417 -8.69 6.95 31.04
CA ILE A 417 -7.62 6.13 30.46
C ILE A 417 -6.21 6.65 30.76
N SER A 418 -5.93 7.91 30.44
CA SER A 418 -4.55 8.39 30.27
C SER A 418 -4.19 9.64 31.05
N GLY A 419 -5.18 10.42 31.51
CA GLY A 419 -4.93 11.62 32.30
C GLY A 419 -4.22 11.32 33.62
N ALA A 420 -3.58 12.34 34.19
CA ALA A 420 -2.77 12.20 35.40
C ALA A 420 -3.57 11.66 36.61
N GLN A 421 -4.86 11.97 36.67
CA GLN A 421 -5.81 11.52 37.69
C GLN A 421 -6.86 10.55 37.11
N SER A 422 -6.50 9.82 36.05
CA SER A 422 -7.45 8.95 35.35
C SER A 422 -7.88 7.74 36.19
N HIS A 423 -9.08 7.24 35.91
CA HIS A 423 -9.60 6.05 36.58
C HIS A 423 -8.68 4.84 36.42
N ALA A 424 -8.12 4.60 35.23
CA ALA A 424 -7.15 3.53 34.99
C ALA A 424 -5.92 3.63 35.90
N ARG A 425 -5.32 4.83 36.07
CA ARG A 425 -4.17 5.02 36.97
C ARG A 425 -4.53 4.77 38.44
N ALA A 426 -5.73 5.17 38.86
CA ALA A 426 -6.21 4.90 40.22
C ALA A 426 -6.34 3.38 40.45
N LEU A 427 -6.94 2.65 39.50
CA LEU A 427 -7.03 1.19 39.56
C LEU A 427 -5.65 0.52 39.58
N ASP A 428 -4.70 0.97 38.75
CA ASP A 428 -3.34 0.45 38.72
C ASP A 428 -2.61 0.67 40.05
N ALA A 429 -2.79 1.83 40.69
CA ALA A 429 -2.20 2.14 41.99
C ALA A 429 -2.77 1.25 43.12
N ASP A 430 -4.08 1.01 43.09
CA ASP A 430 -4.81 0.19 44.05
C ASP A 430 -4.62 -1.31 43.85
N THR A 431 -4.14 -1.71 42.67
CA THR A 431 -3.90 -3.10 42.32
C THR A 431 -2.86 -3.76 43.24
N LYS A 432 -3.15 -4.98 43.68
CA LYS A 432 -2.32 -5.81 44.58
C LYS A 432 -2.07 -7.18 43.95
N GLY A 433 -1.00 -7.85 44.38
CA GLY A 433 -0.67 -9.21 43.95
C GLY A 433 -0.09 -9.28 42.53
N ALA A 434 -0.35 -10.38 41.81
CA ALA A 434 0.25 -10.68 40.50
C ALA A 434 -0.09 -9.70 39.36
N LEU A 435 -1.02 -8.76 39.61
CA LEU A 435 -1.41 -7.71 38.67
C LEU A 435 -0.69 -6.37 38.94
N LYS A 436 0.09 -6.26 40.02
CA LYS A 436 0.89 -5.06 40.33
C LYS A 436 2.25 -5.18 39.63
N ASN A 437 2.57 -4.22 38.76
CA ASN A 437 3.79 -4.18 37.93
C ASN A 437 5.10 -4.32 38.72
#